data_AF-A0A7J7ZXG2-F1
#
_entry.id   AF-A0A7J7ZXG2-F1
#
_cell.length_a   1.000
_cell.length_b   1.000
_cell.length_c   1.000
_cell.angle_alpha   90.00
_cell.angle_beta   90.00
_cell.angle_gamma   90.00
#
_symmetry.space_group_name_H-M   'P 1'
#
loop_
_entity.id
_entity.type
_entity.pdbx_description
1 polymer ?
#
loop_
_entity_poly.entity_id
_entity_poly.type
_entity_poly.pdbx_seq_one_letter_code
_entity_poly.pdbx_strand_id
1 'polypeptide(L)'
;MRRQRNRTKLSMEDIQFRTTLLRSLKNCLEATDKLNEILNKSNETLDVMIENQLEIKHTRTEITNIIQTPNSRPEDCKNQGKDLKCEEAKNTQPEKQNEKRIQKYEDSVRSLWDSFKRTNIRIIGVPEDEREQDIENLFEEIMTENFPYLVKEIDLQVQEAQRIPNKRNSKRTTPRHIIIKMPRAKDKERLLRAARERNSVTYKGIPIRLSADFSTEILQVRREWQEIFKVMNTKNLQPRLLYPAKLSFRTEGQIKSFKDKEKLKEFITTKPVLYEMLKGIL
;
A
#
# COMPACT_ATOMS: atom_id res chain seq x y z
N MET A 1 -13.32 -37.12 -67.26
CA MET A 1 -14.21 -36.19 -66.55
C MET A 1 -13.93 -36.25 -65.05
N ARG A 2 -13.89 -35.07 -64.40
CA ARG A 2 -14.06 -34.79 -62.96
C ARG A 2 -13.02 -35.33 -61.95
N ARG A 3 -12.00 -34.49 -61.69
CA ARG A 3 -11.26 -34.46 -60.41
C ARG A 3 -12.23 -34.08 -59.28
N GLN A 4 -12.57 -35.02 -58.41
CA GLN A 4 -13.28 -34.74 -57.15
C GLN A 4 -12.32 -34.00 -56.20
N ARG A 5 -12.57 -32.71 -55.96
CA ARG A 5 -11.97 -31.96 -54.85
C ARG A 5 -12.60 -32.47 -53.55
N ASN A 6 -11.88 -33.31 -52.81
CA ASN A 6 -12.21 -33.64 -51.43
C ASN A 6 -12.09 -32.37 -50.57
N ARG A 7 -13.23 -31.72 -50.29
CA ARG A 7 -13.33 -30.75 -49.21
C ARG A 7 -13.38 -31.54 -47.89
N THR A 8 -12.27 -31.58 -47.18
CA THR A 8 -12.21 -32.02 -45.79
C THR A 8 -13.18 -31.17 -44.96
N LYS A 9 -14.27 -31.78 -44.47
CA LYS A 9 -15.14 -31.18 -43.45
C LYS A 9 -14.29 -31.03 -42.19
N LEU A 10 -14.06 -29.79 -41.73
CA LEU A 10 -13.38 -29.54 -40.46
C LEU A 10 -14.22 -30.07 -39.30
N SER A 11 -13.56 -30.69 -38.32
CA SER A 11 -14.17 -31.09 -37.05
C SER A 11 -14.74 -29.87 -36.31
N MET A 12 -15.83 -30.04 -35.56
CA MET A 12 -16.40 -28.98 -34.71
C MET A 12 -15.37 -28.45 -33.70
N GLU A 13 -14.47 -29.32 -33.23
CA GLU A 13 -13.38 -28.98 -32.32
C GLU A 13 -12.33 -28.07 -32.99
N ASP A 14 -12.01 -28.30 -34.27
CA ASP A 14 -11.09 -27.44 -35.03
C ASP A 14 -11.65 -26.04 -35.25
N ILE A 15 -12.97 -25.94 -35.45
CA ILE A 15 -13.66 -24.66 -35.60
C ILE A 15 -13.66 -23.92 -34.26
N GLN A 16 -13.92 -24.60 -33.13
CA GLN A 16 -13.81 -24.00 -31.81
C GLN A 16 -12.39 -23.54 -31.47
N PHE A 17 -11.39 -24.35 -31.80
CA PHE A 17 -9.98 -24.01 -31.60
C PHE A 17 -9.57 -22.79 -32.42
N ARG A 18 -9.89 -22.77 -33.72
CA ARG A 18 -9.65 -21.60 -34.60
C ARG A 18 -10.37 -20.35 -34.13
N THR A 19 -11.61 -20.47 -33.67
CA THR A 19 -12.39 -19.33 -33.15
C THR A 19 -11.76 -18.77 -31.87
N THR A 20 -11.26 -19.63 -31.00
CA THR A 20 -10.56 -19.24 -29.76
C THR A 20 -9.23 -18.59 -30.07
N LEU A 21 -8.47 -19.13 -31.03
CA LEU A 21 -7.22 -18.55 -31.51
C LEU A 21 -7.43 -17.15 -32.11
N LEU A 22 -8.44 -16.97 -32.95
CA LEU A 22 -8.80 -15.67 -33.54
C LEU A 22 -9.20 -14.66 -32.47
N ARG A 23 -9.96 -15.10 -31.45
CA ARG A 23 -10.32 -14.24 -30.31
C ARG A 23 -9.08 -13.82 -29.50
N SER A 24 -8.15 -14.74 -29.26
CA SER A 24 -6.90 -14.43 -28.58
C SER A 24 -6.04 -13.46 -29.38
N LEU A 25 -5.93 -13.66 -30.70
CA LEU A 25 -5.19 -12.75 -31.60
C LEU A 25 -5.82 -11.35 -31.64
N LYS A 26 -7.15 -11.26 -31.65
CA LYS A 26 -7.87 -9.98 -31.57
C LYS A 26 -7.59 -9.25 -30.26
N ASN A 27 -7.63 -9.97 -29.14
CA ASN A 27 -7.31 -9.40 -27.83
C ASN A 27 -5.85 -8.93 -27.76
N CYS A 28 -4.91 -9.65 -28.37
CA CYS A 28 -3.52 -9.21 -28.49
C CYS A 28 -3.41 -7.92 -29.31
N LEU A 29 -4.14 -7.83 -30.44
CA LEU A 29 -4.14 -6.64 -31.29
C LEU A 29 -4.64 -5.40 -30.52
N GLU A 30 -5.77 -5.54 -29.82
CA GLU A 30 -6.35 -4.48 -28.98
C GLU A 30 -5.42 -4.07 -27.82
N ALA A 31 -4.64 -5.00 -27.28
CA ALA A 31 -3.63 -4.69 -26.26
C ALA A 31 -2.46 -3.89 -26.83
N THR A 32 -2.00 -4.21 -28.05
CA THR A 32 -0.98 -3.41 -28.76
C THR A 32 -1.45 -1.99 -29.05
N ASP A 33 -2.71 -1.80 -29.45
CA ASP A 33 -3.25 -0.46 -29.72
C ASP A 33 -3.28 0.41 -28.44
N LYS A 34 -3.69 -0.18 -27.31
CA LYS A 34 -3.64 0.50 -26.00
C LYS A 34 -2.22 0.85 -25.58
N LEU A 35 -1.26 -0.04 -25.83
CA LEU A 35 0.16 0.23 -25.54
C LEU A 35 0.70 1.39 -26.40
N ASN A 36 0.32 1.45 -27.68
CA ASN A 36 0.69 2.56 -28.55
C ASN A 36 0.06 3.89 -28.09
N GLU A 37 -1.20 3.87 -27.63
CA GLU A 37 -1.84 5.08 -27.09
C GLU A 37 -1.13 5.58 -25.82
N ILE A 38 -0.72 4.68 -24.93
CA ILE A 38 0.06 5.00 -23.73
C ILE A 38 1.44 5.56 -24.13
N LEU A 39 2.10 4.96 -25.12
CA LEU A 39 3.41 5.41 -25.60
C LEU A 39 3.33 6.83 -26.17
N ASN A 40 2.30 7.13 -26.96
CA ASN A 40 2.10 8.47 -27.52
C ASN A 40 1.88 9.52 -26.43
N LYS A 41 1.04 9.24 -25.43
CA LYS A 41 0.84 10.14 -24.28
C LYS A 41 2.14 10.35 -23.49
N SER A 42 2.96 9.29 -23.35
CA SER A 42 4.26 9.41 -22.70
C SER A 42 5.22 10.30 -23.48
N ASN A 43 5.22 10.21 -24.82
CA ASN A 43 6.05 11.06 -25.67
C ASN A 43 5.61 12.53 -25.59
N GLU A 44 4.31 12.83 -25.62
CA GLU A 44 3.80 14.19 -25.43
C GLU A 44 4.24 14.79 -24.08
N THR A 45 4.22 13.98 -23.00
CA THR A 45 4.71 14.45 -21.69
C THR A 45 6.22 14.69 -21.66
N LEU A 46 7.00 13.91 -22.43
CA LEU A 46 8.44 14.09 -22.54
C LEU A 46 8.78 15.37 -23.31
N ASP A 47 8.05 15.68 -24.37
CA ASP A 47 8.25 16.91 -25.15
C ASP A 47 8.02 18.16 -24.27
N VAL A 48 6.95 18.18 -23.48
CA VAL A 48 6.69 19.26 -22.51
C VAL A 48 7.80 19.35 -21.45
N MET A 49 8.34 18.21 -20.99
CA MET A 49 9.48 18.22 -20.06
C MET A 49 10.76 18.77 -20.70
N ILE A 50 11.01 18.47 -21.98
CA ILE A 50 12.17 18.96 -22.72
C ILE A 50 12.08 20.48 -22.91
N GLU A 51 10.92 21.01 -23.29
CA GLU A 51 10.70 22.46 -23.41
C GLU A 51 10.96 23.18 -22.08
N ASN A 52 10.37 22.70 -20.98
CA ASN A 52 10.61 23.25 -19.65
C ASN A 52 12.10 23.20 -19.28
N GLN A 53 12.81 22.14 -19.66
CA GLN A 53 14.24 22.01 -19.37
C GLN A 53 15.09 23.00 -20.20
N LEU A 54 14.67 23.34 -21.42
CA LEU A 54 15.31 24.37 -22.24
C LEU A 54 15.10 25.76 -21.66
N GLU A 55 13.89 26.09 -21.20
CA GLU A 55 13.60 27.36 -20.52
C GLU A 55 14.40 27.53 -19.23
N ILE A 56 14.51 26.48 -18.42
CA ILE A 56 15.33 26.48 -17.20
C ILE A 56 16.81 26.68 -17.55
N LYS A 57 17.31 26.08 -18.63
CA LYS A 57 18.70 26.28 -19.07
C LYS A 57 18.93 27.72 -19.55
N HIS A 58 17.99 28.29 -20.30
CA HIS A 58 18.06 29.67 -20.78
C HIS A 58 18.12 30.66 -19.62
N THR A 59 17.18 30.58 -18.68
CA THR A 59 17.15 31.44 -17.48
C THR A 59 18.41 31.26 -16.63
N ARG A 60 18.94 30.03 -16.51
CA ARG A 60 20.21 29.78 -15.83
C ARG A 60 21.40 30.45 -16.52
N THR A 61 21.46 30.43 -17.85
CA THR A 61 22.51 31.13 -18.61
C THR A 61 22.40 32.65 -18.49
N GLU A 62 21.18 33.20 -18.49
CA GLU A 62 20.93 34.63 -18.26
C GLU A 62 21.40 35.06 -16.86
N ILE A 63 21.02 34.32 -15.81
CA ILE A 63 21.47 34.57 -14.44
C ILE A 63 23.00 34.50 -14.34
N THR A 64 23.62 33.50 -14.99
CA THR A 64 25.09 33.34 -14.98
C THR A 64 25.79 34.52 -15.66
N ASN A 65 25.26 35.01 -16.79
CA ASN A 65 25.79 36.18 -17.48
C ASN A 65 25.63 37.44 -16.61
N ILE A 66 24.47 37.65 -15.99
CA ILE A 66 24.23 38.80 -15.10
C ILE A 66 25.22 38.83 -13.93
N ILE A 67 25.51 37.67 -13.33
CA ILE A 67 26.47 37.56 -12.21
C ILE A 67 27.92 37.79 -12.69
N GLN A 68 28.24 37.43 -13.94
CA GLN A 68 29.60 37.55 -14.50
C GLN A 68 29.90 38.91 -15.15
N THR A 69 28.91 39.77 -15.40
CA THR A 69 29.14 41.09 -16.03
C THR A 69 29.36 42.16 -14.96
N PRO A 70 30.53 42.84 -14.86
CA PRO A 70 30.82 43.76 -13.73
C PRO A 70 30.10 45.13 -13.77
N ASN A 71 29.23 45.39 -14.75
CA ASN A 71 28.80 46.75 -15.13
C ASN A 71 27.28 47.02 -15.17
N SER A 72 26.42 46.19 -14.57
CA SER A 72 25.01 46.57 -14.38
C SER A 72 24.89 47.60 -13.25
N ARG A 73 24.24 48.74 -13.51
CA ARG A 73 24.02 49.78 -12.49
C ARG A 73 23.19 49.19 -11.34
N PRO A 74 23.50 49.52 -10.07
CA PRO A 74 22.82 48.95 -8.90
C PRO A 74 21.30 49.25 -8.83
N GLU A 75 20.80 50.21 -9.61
CA GLU A 75 19.37 50.52 -9.74
C GLU A 75 18.62 49.51 -10.63
N ASP A 76 19.25 49.00 -11.70
CA ASP A 76 18.64 48.01 -12.60
C ASP A 76 18.48 46.65 -11.90
N CYS A 77 19.48 46.25 -11.10
CA CYS A 77 19.40 45.05 -10.24
C CYS A 77 18.32 45.16 -9.15
N LYS A 78 18.08 46.36 -8.62
CA LYS A 78 17.03 46.59 -7.60
C LYS A 78 15.62 46.50 -8.18
N ASN A 79 15.41 47.00 -9.39
CA ASN A 79 14.12 46.90 -10.06
C ASN A 79 13.84 45.47 -10.54
N GLN A 80 14.80 44.79 -11.17
CA GLN A 80 14.66 43.37 -11.53
C GLN A 80 14.48 42.46 -10.30
N GLY A 81 15.15 42.76 -9.18
CA GLY A 81 14.94 42.04 -7.92
C GLY A 81 13.54 42.23 -7.33
N LYS A 82 12.88 43.38 -7.57
CA LYS A 82 11.47 43.58 -7.20
C LYS A 82 10.54 42.80 -8.11
N ASP A 83 10.82 42.73 -9.41
CA ASP A 83 10.04 41.98 -10.38
C ASP A 83 10.11 40.46 -10.12
N LEU A 84 11.31 39.93 -9.86
CA LEU A 84 11.54 38.54 -9.46
C LEU A 84 10.81 38.18 -8.16
N LYS A 85 10.84 39.07 -7.15
CA LYS A 85 10.12 38.85 -5.89
C LYS A 85 8.60 38.87 -6.07
N CYS A 86 8.12 39.62 -7.05
CA CYS A 86 6.71 39.67 -7.44
C CYS A 86 6.31 38.41 -8.22
N GLU A 87 7.18 37.85 -9.06
CA GLU A 87 6.97 36.56 -9.74
C GLU A 87 7.07 35.36 -8.80
N GLU A 88 8.03 35.33 -7.87
CA GLU A 88 8.11 34.31 -6.82
C GLU A 88 6.82 34.27 -5.98
N ALA A 89 6.28 35.44 -5.61
CA ALA A 89 5.01 35.54 -4.91
C ALA A 89 3.83 34.99 -5.75
N LYS A 90 3.85 35.21 -7.07
CA LYS A 90 2.85 34.65 -8.00
C LYS A 90 2.98 33.14 -8.18
N ASN A 91 4.20 32.58 -8.17
CA ASN A 91 4.46 31.14 -8.29
C ASN A 91 4.26 30.36 -6.98
N THR A 92 4.38 31.02 -5.83
CA THR A 92 4.15 30.41 -4.51
C THR A 92 2.72 29.89 -4.34
N GLN A 93 1.73 30.57 -4.93
CA GLN A 93 0.32 30.21 -4.79
C GLN A 93 -0.07 28.93 -5.58
N PRO A 94 0.27 28.77 -6.88
CA PRO A 94 0.05 27.54 -7.61
C PRO A 94 0.92 26.37 -7.08
N GLU A 95 2.14 26.63 -6.58
CA GLU A 95 2.96 25.60 -5.93
C GLU A 95 2.28 25.03 -4.68
N LYS A 96 1.82 25.90 -3.76
CA LYS A 96 1.03 25.47 -2.59
C LYS A 96 -0.26 24.74 -2.97
N GLN A 97 -0.87 25.10 -4.09
CA GLN A 97 -2.06 24.41 -4.58
C GLN A 97 -1.72 23.03 -5.17
N ASN A 98 -0.60 22.91 -5.87
CA ASN A 98 -0.09 21.64 -6.39
C ASN A 98 0.35 20.70 -5.26
N GLU A 99 1.04 21.19 -4.24
CA GLU A 99 1.37 20.41 -3.03
C GLU A 99 0.12 19.84 -2.36
N LYS A 100 -0.92 20.66 -2.16
CA LYS A 100 -2.20 20.20 -1.62
C LYS A 100 -2.87 19.14 -2.49
N ARG A 101 -2.76 19.25 -3.82
CA ARG A 101 -3.28 18.24 -4.77
C ARG A 101 -2.51 16.94 -4.66
N ILE A 102 -1.17 17.00 -4.66
CA ILE A 102 -0.28 15.83 -4.51
C ILE A 102 -0.60 15.13 -3.20
N GLN A 103 -0.66 15.86 -2.08
CA GLN A 103 -1.01 15.31 -0.78
C GLN A 103 -2.36 14.58 -0.80
N LYS A 104 -3.37 15.18 -1.45
CA LYS A 104 -4.69 14.57 -1.60
C LYS A 104 -4.63 13.27 -2.41
N TYR A 105 -3.81 13.22 -3.46
CA TYR A 105 -3.64 12.00 -4.25
C TYR A 105 -2.91 10.91 -3.46
N GLU A 106 -1.86 11.26 -2.73
CA GLU A 106 -1.14 10.33 -1.85
C GLU A 106 -2.07 9.73 -0.80
N ASP A 107 -2.88 10.55 -0.15
CA ASP A 107 -3.87 10.11 0.84
C ASP A 107 -4.94 9.19 0.21
N SER A 108 -5.35 9.49 -1.02
CA SER A 108 -6.32 8.69 -1.77
C SER A 108 -5.74 7.32 -2.14
N VAL A 109 -4.51 7.29 -2.67
CA VAL A 109 -3.79 6.07 -2.99
C VAL A 109 -3.59 5.23 -1.73
N ARG A 110 -3.22 5.85 -0.61
CA ARG A 110 -3.08 5.18 0.69
C ARG A 110 -4.39 4.53 1.14
N SER A 111 -5.49 5.29 1.10
CA SER A 111 -6.82 4.79 1.47
C SER A 111 -7.25 3.59 0.61
N LEU A 112 -6.96 3.62 -0.68
CA LEU A 112 -7.24 2.51 -1.59
C LEU A 112 -6.39 1.27 -1.26
N TRP A 113 -5.08 1.43 -1.08
CA TRP A 113 -4.19 0.33 -0.67
C TRP A 113 -4.60 -0.29 0.66
N ASP A 114 -4.99 0.55 1.62
CA ASP A 114 -5.48 0.10 2.91
C ASP A 114 -6.82 -0.64 2.77
N SER A 115 -7.68 -0.25 1.82
CA SER A 115 -8.91 -0.99 1.52
C SER A 115 -8.60 -2.38 0.97
N PHE A 116 -7.65 -2.49 0.03
CA PHE A 116 -7.22 -3.77 -0.54
C PHE A 116 -6.56 -4.69 0.51
N LYS A 117 -5.72 -4.14 1.39
CA LYS A 117 -5.04 -4.91 2.45
C LYS A 117 -5.93 -5.17 3.67
N ARG A 118 -7.09 -4.52 3.76
CA ARG A 118 -7.99 -4.64 4.91
C ARG A 118 -8.41 -6.07 5.18
N THR A 119 -8.58 -6.88 4.15
CA THR A 119 -8.98 -8.29 4.25
C THR A 119 -7.81 -9.27 4.32
N ASN A 120 -6.57 -8.79 4.17
CA ASN A 120 -5.39 -9.64 4.07
C ASN A 120 -4.82 -10.04 5.43
N ILE A 121 -4.52 -11.33 5.60
CA ILE A 121 -3.78 -11.89 6.72
C ILE A 121 -2.40 -12.29 6.22
N ARG A 122 -1.36 -11.97 7.00
CA ARG A 122 0.02 -12.37 6.75
C ARG A 122 0.43 -13.44 7.75
N ILE A 123 0.84 -14.60 7.24
CA ILE A 123 1.40 -15.72 8.00
C ILE A 123 2.93 -15.73 7.83
N ILE A 124 3.64 -15.85 8.94
CA ILE A 124 5.11 -15.84 9.01
C ILE A 124 5.58 -17.13 9.69
N GLY A 125 6.64 -17.73 9.14
CA GLY A 125 7.31 -18.88 9.74
C GLY A 125 6.89 -20.25 9.20
N VAL A 126 6.03 -20.31 8.18
CA VAL A 126 5.67 -21.59 7.55
C VAL A 126 6.83 -22.08 6.67
N PRO A 127 7.33 -23.31 6.86
CA PRO A 127 8.42 -23.88 6.05
C PRO A 127 8.03 -23.94 4.56
N GLU A 128 9.04 -23.96 3.68
CA GLU A 128 8.85 -24.11 2.24
C GLU A 128 9.07 -25.57 1.85
N ASP A 129 7.98 -26.28 1.55
CA ASP A 129 8.01 -27.66 1.05
C ASP A 129 7.87 -27.66 -0.49
N GLU A 130 8.37 -28.70 -1.17
CA GLU A 130 8.32 -28.83 -2.64
C GLU A 130 6.89 -28.87 -3.22
N ARG A 131 5.89 -29.20 -2.39
CA ARG A 131 4.46 -29.19 -2.74
C ARG A 131 3.88 -27.80 -2.48
N GLU A 132 4.31 -26.81 -3.25
CA GLU A 132 3.82 -25.42 -3.14
C GLU A 132 2.36 -25.23 -3.64
N GLN A 133 1.65 -26.31 -3.98
CA GLN A 133 0.48 -26.26 -4.83
C GLN A 133 -0.83 -25.87 -4.11
N ASP A 134 -0.96 -26.16 -2.81
CA ASP A 134 -2.22 -25.95 -2.07
C ASP A 134 -2.05 -25.10 -0.80
N ILE A 135 -1.79 -23.80 -0.98
CA ILE A 135 -1.68 -22.84 0.14
C ILE A 135 -3.03 -22.71 0.89
N GLU A 136 -4.15 -22.94 0.20
CA GLU A 136 -5.49 -22.92 0.77
C GLU A 136 -5.69 -24.08 1.76
N ASN A 137 -5.34 -25.31 1.37
CA ASN A 137 -5.37 -26.49 2.25
C ASN A 137 -4.47 -26.30 3.48
N LEU A 138 -3.27 -25.74 3.28
CA LEU A 138 -2.37 -25.38 4.36
C LEU A 138 -3.03 -24.43 5.37
N PHE A 139 -3.80 -23.45 4.91
CA PHE A 139 -4.49 -22.53 5.82
C PHE A 139 -5.57 -23.26 6.61
N GLU A 140 -6.35 -24.12 5.96
CA GLU A 140 -7.36 -24.94 6.65
C GLU A 140 -6.74 -25.86 7.70
N GLU A 141 -5.58 -26.46 7.43
CA GLU A 141 -4.80 -27.24 8.40
C GLU A 141 -4.42 -26.40 9.63
N ILE A 142 -3.82 -25.22 9.40
CA ILE A 142 -3.46 -24.28 10.48
C ILE A 142 -4.68 -23.90 11.31
N MET A 143 -5.80 -23.63 10.63
CA MET A 143 -7.04 -23.23 11.27
C MET A 143 -7.66 -24.35 12.10
N THR A 144 -7.60 -25.59 11.62
CA THR A 144 -8.13 -26.75 12.34
C THR A 144 -7.27 -27.11 13.55
N GLU A 145 -5.93 -27.02 13.42
CA GLU A 145 -4.97 -27.26 14.51
C GLU A 145 -5.14 -26.23 15.66
N ASN A 146 -5.38 -24.95 15.32
CA ASN A 146 -5.35 -23.87 16.30
C ASN A 146 -6.72 -23.31 16.71
N PHE A 147 -7.73 -23.37 15.83
CA PHE A 147 -9.01 -22.73 16.07
C PHE A 147 -10.19 -23.59 15.59
N PRO A 148 -10.35 -24.82 16.11
CA PRO A 148 -11.38 -25.75 15.64
C PRO A 148 -12.81 -25.21 15.85
N TYR A 149 -13.01 -24.32 16.82
CA TYR A 149 -14.29 -23.64 17.05
C TYR A 149 -14.60 -22.58 15.98
N LEU A 150 -13.59 -21.86 15.50
CA LEU A 150 -13.77 -20.85 14.44
C LEU A 150 -14.07 -21.50 13.09
N VAL A 151 -13.46 -22.65 12.80
CA VAL A 151 -13.72 -23.42 11.56
C VAL A 151 -15.20 -23.83 11.48
N LYS A 152 -15.84 -24.13 12.61
CA LYS A 152 -17.27 -24.51 12.66
C LYS A 152 -18.22 -23.32 12.54
N GLU A 153 -17.84 -22.17 13.08
CA GLU A 153 -18.70 -20.97 13.08
C GLU A 153 -18.55 -20.11 11.83
N ILE A 154 -17.34 -20.04 11.29
CA ILE A 154 -16.97 -19.24 10.14
C ILE A 154 -16.72 -20.25 9.03
N ASP A 155 -17.59 -20.28 8.02
CA ASP A 155 -17.28 -20.97 6.77
C ASP A 155 -16.04 -20.30 6.18
N LEU A 156 -14.86 -20.90 6.42
CA LEU A 156 -13.54 -20.33 6.17
C LEU A 156 -13.23 -20.35 4.67
N GLN A 157 -13.98 -19.56 3.92
CA GLN A 157 -13.71 -19.35 2.51
C GLN A 157 -12.49 -18.44 2.36
N VAL A 158 -11.50 -18.91 1.63
CA VAL A 158 -10.34 -18.12 1.21
C VAL A 158 -10.60 -17.59 -0.19
N GLN A 159 -10.34 -16.31 -0.43
CA GLN A 159 -10.47 -15.73 -1.78
C GLN A 159 -9.22 -15.97 -2.61
N GLU A 160 -8.05 -15.73 -2.01
CA GLU A 160 -6.74 -15.89 -2.63
C GLU A 160 -5.73 -16.24 -1.53
N ALA A 161 -4.82 -17.17 -1.81
CA ALA A 161 -3.68 -17.46 -0.95
C ALA A 161 -2.40 -17.52 -1.77
N GLN A 162 -1.38 -16.76 -1.37
CA GLN A 162 -0.12 -16.69 -2.12
C GLN A 162 1.09 -16.45 -1.23
N ARG A 163 2.24 -17.01 -1.62
CA ARG A 163 3.55 -16.74 -1.03
C ARG A 163 4.14 -15.47 -1.63
N ILE A 164 4.65 -14.58 -0.78
CA ILE A 164 5.23 -13.30 -1.22
C ILE A 164 6.68 -13.17 -0.74
N PRO A 165 7.63 -12.86 -1.64
CA PRO A 165 7.47 -12.71 -3.11
C PRO A 165 7.18 -14.02 -3.85
N ASN A 166 6.53 -13.96 -5.02
CA ASN A 166 6.16 -15.16 -5.79
C ASN A 166 7.38 -16.00 -6.21
N LYS A 167 8.53 -15.35 -6.44
CA LYS A 167 9.78 -16.04 -6.76
C LYS A 167 10.56 -16.34 -5.48
N ARG A 168 10.97 -17.59 -5.33
CA ARG A 168 11.90 -18.02 -4.28
C ARG A 168 13.27 -17.41 -4.53
N ASN A 169 13.85 -16.78 -3.51
CA ASN A 169 15.22 -16.27 -3.57
C ASN A 169 16.14 -17.22 -2.81
N SER A 170 17.02 -17.91 -3.53
CA SER A 170 17.94 -18.91 -2.95
C SER A 170 18.91 -18.33 -1.90
N LYS A 171 19.16 -17.02 -1.91
CA LYS A 171 20.03 -16.34 -0.93
C LYS A 171 19.35 -16.12 0.42
N ARG A 172 18.03 -16.28 0.50
CA ARG A 172 17.25 -15.98 1.71
C ARG A 172 17.01 -17.26 2.50
N THR A 173 17.52 -17.30 3.73
CA THR A 173 17.38 -18.45 4.64
C THR A 173 16.02 -18.50 5.33
N THR A 174 15.31 -17.37 5.44
CA THR A 174 13.99 -17.31 6.07
C THR A 174 12.90 -17.70 5.06
N PRO A 175 11.88 -18.50 5.46
CA PRO A 175 10.75 -18.81 4.61
C PRO A 175 9.99 -17.56 4.14
N ARG A 176 9.43 -17.60 2.92
CA ARG A 176 8.56 -16.54 2.41
C ARG A 176 7.28 -16.44 3.22
N HIS A 177 6.78 -15.21 3.36
CA HIS A 177 5.51 -15.00 4.04
C HIS A 177 4.36 -15.43 3.14
N ILE A 178 3.25 -15.84 3.74
CA ILE A 178 2.01 -16.13 3.01
C ILE A 178 1.05 -14.97 3.26
N ILE A 179 0.41 -14.48 2.20
CA ILE A 179 -0.74 -13.58 2.30
C ILE A 179 -1.98 -14.33 1.90
N ILE A 180 -2.99 -14.25 2.76
CA ILE A 180 -4.31 -14.85 2.58
C ILE A 180 -5.33 -13.73 2.56
N LYS A 181 -6.13 -13.67 1.51
CA LYS A 181 -7.19 -12.70 1.32
C LYS A 181 -8.50 -13.33 1.76
N MET A 182 -9.10 -12.77 2.81
CA MET A 182 -10.40 -13.19 3.28
C MET A 182 -11.53 -12.47 2.51
N PRO A 183 -12.69 -13.09 2.27
CA PRO A 183 -13.82 -12.42 1.64
C PRO A 183 -14.41 -11.33 2.55
N ARG A 184 -14.34 -11.52 3.87
CA ARG A 184 -14.94 -10.62 4.86
C ARG A 184 -13.90 -10.13 5.86
N ALA A 185 -13.80 -8.81 6.02
CA ALA A 185 -12.88 -8.20 6.99
C ALA A 185 -13.23 -8.54 8.45
N LYS A 186 -14.51 -8.80 8.75
CA LYS A 186 -14.97 -9.22 10.09
C LYS A 186 -14.33 -10.54 10.52
N ASP A 187 -14.27 -11.51 9.61
CA ASP A 187 -13.74 -12.85 9.90
C ASP A 187 -12.24 -12.79 10.13
N LYS A 188 -11.51 -11.99 9.33
CA LYS A 188 -10.11 -11.67 9.61
C LYS A 188 -9.90 -11.09 11.01
N GLU A 189 -10.72 -10.12 11.43
CA GLU A 189 -10.57 -9.51 12.75
C GLU A 189 -10.84 -10.49 13.89
N ARG A 190 -11.82 -11.38 13.74
CA ARG A 190 -12.11 -12.46 14.70
C ARG A 190 -10.93 -13.42 14.80
N LEU A 191 -10.37 -13.85 13.66
CA LEU A 191 -9.22 -14.73 13.62
C LEU A 191 -7.98 -14.10 14.26
N LEU A 192 -7.64 -12.86 13.88
CA LEU A 192 -6.49 -12.17 14.47
C LEU A 192 -6.68 -11.88 15.97
N ARG A 193 -7.93 -11.78 16.45
CA ARG A 193 -8.21 -11.68 17.89
C ARG A 193 -7.96 -13.01 18.59
N ALA A 194 -8.51 -14.10 18.08
CA ALA A 194 -8.29 -15.45 18.62
C ALA A 194 -6.79 -15.81 18.65
N ALA A 195 -6.05 -15.45 17.60
CA ALA A 195 -4.60 -15.67 17.53
C ALA A 195 -3.83 -14.88 18.61
N ARG A 196 -4.27 -13.66 18.95
CA ARG A 196 -3.66 -12.87 20.04
C ARG A 196 -4.02 -13.42 21.42
N GLU A 197 -5.24 -13.91 21.60
CA GLU A 197 -5.70 -14.48 22.88
C GLU A 197 -4.95 -15.79 23.20
N ARG A 198 -4.68 -16.61 22.17
CA ARG A 198 -3.96 -17.88 22.32
C ARG A 198 -2.44 -17.69 22.52
N ASN A 199 -1.86 -16.56 22.10
CA ASN A 199 -0.42 -16.23 22.10
C ASN A 199 0.52 -17.17 21.30
N SER A 200 0.23 -18.46 21.19
CA SER A 200 0.99 -19.44 20.40
C SER A 200 0.13 -20.10 19.32
N VAL A 201 0.47 -19.86 18.06
CA VAL A 201 -0.12 -20.53 16.90
C VAL A 201 0.94 -21.45 16.31
N THR A 202 0.60 -22.70 16.02
CA THR A 202 1.54 -23.71 15.48
C THR A 202 1.10 -24.23 14.13
N TYR A 203 2.05 -24.76 13.36
CA TYR A 203 1.79 -25.55 12.17
C TYR A 203 2.68 -26.77 12.22
N LYS A 204 2.10 -27.98 12.31
CA LYS A 204 2.87 -29.23 12.46
C LYS A 204 3.89 -29.15 13.62
N GLY A 205 3.50 -28.49 14.72
CA GLY A 205 4.37 -28.27 15.88
C GLY A 205 5.38 -27.12 15.74
N ILE A 206 5.51 -26.48 14.57
CA ILE A 206 6.40 -25.33 14.36
C ILE A 206 5.64 -24.05 14.75
N PRO A 207 6.21 -23.15 15.59
CA PRO A 207 5.55 -21.90 15.94
C PRO A 207 5.47 -20.97 14.73
N ILE A 208 4.27 -20.48 14.43
CA ILE A 208 3.98 -19.54 13.36
C ILE A 208 3.33 -18.26 13.91
N ARG A 209 3.39 -17.18 13.13
CA ARG A 209 2.80 -15.90 13.52
C ARG A 209 1.76 -15.44 12.51
N LEU A 210 0.55 -15.19 13.00
CA LEU A 210 -0.53 -14.54 12.27
C LEU A 210 -0.53 -13.04 12.54
N SER A 211 -0.54 -12.24 11.49
CA SER A 211 -0.54 -10.77 11.56
C SER A 211 -1.44 -10.17 10.48
N ALA A 212 -1.86 -8.92 10.66
CA ALA A 212 -2.53 -8.19 9.58
C ALA A 212 -1.49 -7.68 8.58
N ASP A 213 -1.83 -7.73 7.29
CA ASP A 213 -1.01 -7.06 6.27
C ASP A 213 -1.30 -5.56 6.27
N PHE A 214 -0.27 -4.75 6.50
CA PHE A 214 -0.34 -3.30 6.53
C PHE A 214 0.62 -2.70 5.50
N SER A 215 0.40 -1.44 5.13
CA SER A 215 1.37 -0.62 4.40
C SER A 215 2.54 -0.23 5.32
N THR A 216 3.66 0.18 4.73
CA THR A 216 4.87 0.60 5.45
C THR A 216 4.60 1.79 6.36
N GLU A 217 3.78 2.73 5.90
CA GLU A 217 3.42 3.96 6.59
C GLU A 217 2.57 3.63 7.82
N ILE A 218 1.56 2.76 7.68
CA ILE A 218 0.75 2.29 8.82
C ILE A 218 1.61 1.55 9.83
N LEU A 219 2.54 0.70 9.37
CA LEU A 219 3.43 -0.01 10.27
C LEU A 219 4.29 0.96 11.09
N GLN A 220 4.75 2.06 10.50
CA GLN A 220 5.48 3.11 11.20
C GLN A 220 4.60 3.79 12.26
N VAL A 221 3.39 4.24 11.90
CA VAL A 221 2.44 4.83 12.87
C VAL A 221 2.10 3.84 13.99
N ARG A 222 1.97 2.55 13.68
CA ARG A 222 1.73 1.51 14.70
C ARG A 222 2.92 1.29 15.63
N ARG A 223 4.15 1.41 15.13
CA ARG A 223 5.40 1.35 15.94
C ARG A 223 5.45 2.52 16.90
N GLU A 224 5.13 3.70 16.41
CA GLU A 224 5.02 4.91 17.21
C GLU A 224 3.97 4.79 18.33
N TRP A 225 2.88 4.08 18.08
CA TRP A 225 1.90 3.76 19.13
C TRP A 225 2.39 2.71 20.12
N GLN A 226 3.40 1.86 19.81
CA GLN A 226 3.80 0.75 20.68
C GLN A 226 4.35 1.21 22.03
N GLU A 227 5.15 2.27 22.05
CA GLU A 227 5.74 2.79 23.28
C GLU A 227 4.64 3.31 24.22
N ILE A 228 3.72 4.10 23.67
CA ILE A 228 2.53 4.61 24.37
C ILE A 228 1.65 3.45 24.85
N PHE A 229 1.43 2.45 23.98
CA PHE A 229 0.64 1.26 24.29
C PHE A 229 1.21 0.49 25.47
N LYS A 230 2.54 0.29 25.52
CA LYS A 230 3.22 -0.41 26.61
C LYS A 230 2.99 0.29 27.95
N VAL A 231 3.13 1.61 27.99
CA VAL A 231 2.91 2.39 29.22
C VAL A 231 1.45 2.37 29.67
N MET A 232 0.51 2.55 28.72
CA MET A 232 -0.92 2.45 29.04
C MET A 232 -1.31 1.06 29.54
N ASN A 233 -0.66 0.01 29.04
CA ASN A 233 -0.92 -1.36 29.48
C ASN A 233 -0.42 -1.59 30.92
N THR A 234 0.77 -1.09 31.27
CA THR A 234 1.29 -1.12 32.65
C THR A 234 0.38 -0.40 33.65
N LYS A 235 -0.39 0.59 33.19
CA LYS A 235 -1.33 1.37 34.01
C LYS A 235 -2.77 0.84 33.96
N ASN A 236 -3.00 -0.35 33.41
CA ASN A 236 -4.32 -1.01 33.34
C ASN A 236 -5.41 -0.20 32.58
N LEU A 237 -5.05 0.67 31.65
CA LEU A 237 -6.00 1.46 30.83
C LEU A 237 -6.66 0.65 29.70
N GLN A 238 -6.37 -0.64 29.62
CA GLN A 238 -6.87 -1.58 28.60
C GLN A 238 -6.72 -1.02 27.17
N PRO A 239 -5.48 -0.64 26.75
CA PRO A 239 -5.28 -0.09 25.43
C PRO A 239 -5.58 -1.13 24.34
N ARG A 240 -6.13 -0.66 23.22
CA ARG A 240 -6.48 -1.44 22.03
C ARG A 240 -6.04 -0.67 20.79
N LEU A 241 -5.30 -1.33 19.91
CA LEU A 241 -4.84 -0.75 18.66
C LEU A 241 -5.73 -1.24 17.49
N LEU A 242 -6.68 -0.40 17.11
CA LEU A 242 -7.69 -0.68 16.09
C LEU A 242 -7.16 -0.43 14.66
N TYR A 243 -7.84 -1.02 13.68
CA TYR A 243 -7.52 -0.80 12.26
C TYR A 243 -7.86 0.65 11.82
N PRO A 244 -7.06 1.28 10.95
CA PRO A 244 -5.74 0.87 10.48
C PRO A 244 -4.62 1.14 11.50
N ALA A 245 -4.64 2.25 12.23
CA ALA A 245 -3.69 2.57 13.30
C ALA A 245 -4.29 3.54 14.33
N LYS A 246 -5.43 3.17 14.94
CA LYS A 246 -6.09 4.02 15.95
C LYS A 246 -5.83 3.48 17.35
N LEU A 247 -5.34 4.31 18.25
CA LEU A 247 -5.18 3.94 19.65
C LEU A 247 -6.48 4.21 20.40
N SER A 248 -7.01 3.19 21.07
CA SER A 248 -8.19 3.29 21.92
C SER A 248 -7.86 2.81 23.32
N PHE A 249 -8.39 3.46 24.35
CA PHE A 249 -8.23 3.02 25.74
C PHE A 249 -9.42 3.49 26.58
N ARG A 250 -9.61 2.86 27.73
CA ARG A 250 -10.68 3.20 28.67
C ARG A 250 -10.18 4.26 29.65
N THR A 251 -10.92 5.35 29.78
CA THR A 251 -10.65 6.44 30.73
C THR A 251 -11.98 6.98 31.26
N GLU A 252 -12.09 7.17 32.59
CA GLU A 252 -13.32 7.70 33.24
C GLU A 252 -14.59 6.96 32.80
N GLY A 253 -14.51 5.63 32.70
CA GLY A 253 -15.64 4.79 32.29
C GLY A 253 -15.96 4.81 30.79
N GLN A 254 -15.40 5.74 30.00
CA GLN A 254 -15.63 5.84 28.55
C GLN A 254 -14.45 5.28 27.73
N ILE A 255 -14.76 4.76 26.55
CA ILE A 255 -13.75 4.36 25.56
C ILE A 255 -13.48 5.54 24.65
N LYS A 256 -12.24 6.04 24.64
CA LYS A 256 -11.79 7.08 23.68
C LYS A 256 -10.94 6.44 22.61
N SER A 257 -10.91 7.06 21.42
CA SER A 257 -10.17 6.58 20.25
C SER A 257 -9.50 7.74 19.54
N PHE A 258 -8.21 7.61 19.26
CA PHE A 258 -7.37 8.63 18.64
C PHE A 258 -6.75 8.09 17.37
N LYS A 259 -6.78 8.90 16.30
CA LYS A 259 -6.11 8.57 15.03
C LYS A 259 -4.64 8.98 15.06
N ASP A 260 -4.38 10.15 15.65
CA ASP A 260 -3.10 10.85 15.55
C ASP A 260 -2.58 11.20 16.95
N LYS A 261 -1.26 11.29 17.09
CA LYS A 261 -0.61 11.69 18.36
C LYS A 261 -0.99 13.10 18.78
N GLU A 262 -1.15 14.03 17.85
CA GLU A 262 -1.51 15.43 18.14
C GLU A 262 -2.84 15.52 18.89
N LYS A 263 -3.87 14.81 18.40
CA LYS A 263 -5.18 14.74 19.08
C LYS A 263 -5.09 14.06 20.43
N LEU A 264 -4.17 13.11 20.60
CA LEU A 264 -3.90 12.54 21.92
C LEU A 264 -3.23 13.59 22.82
N LYS A 265 -2.27 14.37 22.33
CA LYS A 265 -1.62 15.47 23.07
C LYS A 265 -2.64 16.49 23.55
N GLU A 266 -3.52 16.96 22.67
CA GLU A 266 -4.62 17.86 23.00
C GLU A 266 -5.57 17.28 24.05
N PHE A 267 -5.80 15.97 24.03
CA PHE A 267 -6.65 15.32 25.03
C PHE A 267 -5.95 15.21 26.39
N ILE A 268 -4.67 14.84 26.42
CA ILE A 268 -3.96 14.66 27.69
C ILE A 268 -3.67 16.00 28.39
N THR A 269 -3.54 17.11 27.67
CA THR A 269 -3.36 18.44 28.30
C THR A 269 -4.56 18.82 29.18
N THR A 270 -5.76 18.35 28.83
CA THR A 270 -6.96 18.53 29.66
C THR A 270 -7.03 17.59 30.87
N LYS A 271 -6.10 16.61 30.98
CA LYS A 271 -6.14 15.54 31.99
C LYS A 271 -4.77 15.36 32.66
N PRO A 272 -4.51 16.01 33.82
CA PRO A 272 -3.19 16.06 34.44
C PRO A 272 -2.61 14.67 34.78
N VAL A 273 -3.46 13.72 35.19
CA VAL A 273 -3.04 12.35 35.50
C VAL A 273 -2.51 11.62 34.25
N LEU A 274 -3.16 11.78 33.10
CA LEU A 274 -2.72 11.17 31.85
C LEU A 274 -1.51 11.89 31.27
N TYR A 275 -1.43 13.21 31.44
CA TYR A 275 -0.29 14.02 31.02
C TYR A 275 0.99 13.55 31.70
N GLU A 276 1.02 13.49 33.04
CA GLU A 276 2.20 13.05 33.78
C GLU A 276 2.62 11.61 33.45
N MET A 277 1.66 10.74 33.10
CA MET A 277 1.97 9.37 32.66
C MET A 277 2.64 9.29 31.29
N LEU A 278 2.40 10.25 30.39
CA LEU A 278 2.83 10.17 28.99
C LEU A 278 3.83 11.27 28.59
N LYS A 279 4.15 12.19 29.49
CA LYS A 279 5.06 13.35 29.29
C LYS A 279 6.46 12.98 28.78
N GLY A 280 6.94 11.77 29.07
CA GLY A 280 8.26 11.29 28.61
C GLY A 280 8.27 10.57 27.26
N ILE A 281 7.11 10.37 26.62
CA ILE A 281 6.96 9.56 25.39
C ILE A 281 6.32 10.37 24.25
N LEU A 282 5.55 11.41 24.58
CA LEU A 282 4.80 12.22 23.62
C LEU A 282 5.57 13.43 23.11
#